data_AF-A0A8X6STP1-F1
#
_entry.id   AF-A0A8X6STP1-F1
#
_cell.length_a   1.000
_cell.length_b   1.000
_cell.length_c   1.000
_cell.angle_alpha   90.00
_cell.angle_beta   90.00
_cell.angle_gamma   90.00
#
_symmetry.space_group_name_H-M   'P 1'
#
loop_
_entity.id
_entity.type
_entity.pdbx_description
1 polymer ?
#
loop_
_entity_poly.entity_id
_entity_poly.type
_entity_poly.pdbx_seq_one_letter_code
_entity_poly.pdbx_strand_id
1 'polypeptide(L)' 'MQLLLWPAYSPDMSPIEHVWDLMGQRLARDRRSAASKDELLLRIKAIWNSLPRADIQNLIDFMSRRIAALIAARGGYTKY' A
#
# COMPACT_ATOMS: atom_id res chain seq x y z
N MET A 1 -4.43 -15.51 -18.00
CA MET A 1 -4.49 -14.49 -16.94
C MET A 1 -5.84 -14.60 -16.26
N GLN A 2 -5.87 -14.70 -14.94
CA GLN A 2 -7.10 -14.70 -14.17
C GLN A 2 -7.26 -13.31 -13.55
N LEU A 3 -8.37 -12.62 -13.82
CA LEU A 3 -8.70 -11.38 -13.13
C LEU A 3 -9.38 -11.71 -11.79
N LEU A 4 -8.99 -10.99 -10.74
CA LEU A 4 -9.70 -10.99 -9.47
C LEU A 4 -10.92 -10.08 -9.57
N LEU A 5 -12.08 -10.55 -9.12
CA LEU A 5 -13.27 -9.72 -8.99
C LEU A 5 -13.04 -8.72 -7.85
N TRP A 6 -13.06 -7.43 -8.18
CA TRP A 6 -12.81 -6.35 -7.22
C TRP A 6 -14.10 -5.57 -6.93
N PRO A 7 -14.44 -5.34 -5.66
CA PRO A 7 -15.59 -4.51 -5.31
C PRO A 7 -15.34 -3.03 -5.65
N ALA A 8 -16.39 -2.35 -6.14
CA ALA A 8 -16.31 -0.93 -6.45
C ALA A 8 -16.07 -0.11 -5.17
N TYR A 9 -15.28 0.97 -5.28
CA TYR A 9 -14.97 1.89 -4.18
C TYR A 9 -14.30 1.25 -2.96
N SER A 10 -13.55 0.15 -3.13
CA SER A 10 -12.80 -0.52 -2.05
C SER A 10 -11.29 -0.39 -2.23
N PRO A 11 -10.70 0.83 -2.13
CA PRO A 11 -9.25 0.99 -2.10
C PRO A 11 -8.64 0.34 -0.85
N ASP A 12 -9.40 0.29 0.24
CA ASP A 12 -9.08 -0.39 1.50
C ASP A 12 -8.90 -1.91 1.34
N MET A 13 -9.24 -2.48 0.19
CA MET A 13 -8.94 -3.87 -0.11
C MET A 13 -7.64 -4.01 -0.90
N SER A 14 -7.09 -2.94 -1.47
CA SER A 14 -5.98 -3.07 -2.42
C SER A 14 -4.67 -3.21 -1.66
N PRO A 15 -3.89 -4.30 -1.85
CA PRO A 15 -2.61 -4.46 -1.18
C PRO A 15 -1.64 -3.34 -1.52
N ILE A 16 -1.76 -2.79 -2.73
CA ILE A 16 -0.80 -1.81 -3.24
C ILE A 16 -1.01 -0.41 -2.65
N GLU A 17 -2.24 -0.07 -2.22
CA GLU A 17 -2.53 1.14 -1.42
C GLU A 17 -1.68 1.19 -0.15
N HIS A 18 -1.54 0.06 0.54
CA HIS A 18 -0.67 -0.02 1.72
C HIS A 18 0.82 0.13 1.37
N VAL A 19 1.24 -0.32 0.18
CA VAL A 19 2.62 -0.12 -0.28
C VAL A 19 2.88 1.36 -0.53
N TRP A 20 1.95 2.07 -1.17
CA TRP A 20 2.07 3.52 -1.37
C TRP A 20 2.09 4.27 -0.04
N ASP A 21 1.27 3.89 0.93
CA ASP A 21 1.31 4.46 2.28
C ASP A 21 2.66 4.23 2.97
N LEU A 22 3.20 3.01 2.92
CA LEU A 22 4.51 2.70 3.50
C LEU A 22 5.63 3.52 2.84
N MET A 23 5.57 3.69 1.52
CA MET A 23 6.52 4.53 0.78
C MET A 23 6.37 6.00 1.18
N GLY A 24 5.15 6.51 1.27
CA GLY A 24 4.84 7.87 1.68
C GLY A 24 5.33 8.17 3.10
N GLN A 25 5.14 7.24 4.03
CA GLN A 25 5.66 7.35 5.40
C GLN A 25 7.20 7.38 5.44
N ARG A 26 7.88 6.55 4.64
CA ARG A 26 9.35 6.56 4.54
C ARG A 26 9.85 7.87 3.94
N LEU A 27 9.18 8.36 2.91
CA LEU A 27 9.51 9.65 2.28
C LEU A 27 9.29 10.81 3.26
N ALA A 28 8.20 10.81 4.03
CA ALA A 28 7.89 11.86 5.02
C ALA A 28 8.85 11.87 6.22
N ARG A 29 9.49 10.74 6.54
CA ARG A 29 10.56 10.67 7.55
C ARG A 29 11.87 11.28 7.09
N ASP A 30 12.09 11.40 5.78
CA ASP A 30 13.23 12.12 5.25
C ASP A 30 13.07 13.62 5.52
N ARG A 31 13.98 14.18 6.33
CA ARG A 31 13.91 15.58 6.77
C ARG A 31 14.21 16.57 5.64
N ARG A 32 14.80 16.11 4.53
CA ARG A 32 15.10 16.98 3.39
C ARG A 32 13.95 16.89 2.39
N SER A 33 13.33 18.01 2.05
CA SER A 33 12.47 18.05 0.88
C SER A 33 13.28 17.78 -0.39
N ALA A 34 12.69 17.11 -1.38
CA ALA A 34 13.28 17.04 -2.72
C ALA A 34 13.25 18.43 -3.36
N ALA A 35 14.36 18.87 -3.92
CA ALA A 35 14.49 20.17 -4.59
C ALA A 35 13.95 20.14 -6.03
N SER A 36 13.72 18.95 -6.59
CA SER A 36 13.19 18.78 -7.95
C SER A 36 12.34 17.51 -8.10
N LYS A 37 11.58 17.44 -9.20
CA LYS A 37 10.82 16.23 -9.57
C LYS A 37 11.73 15.03 -9.82
N ASP A 38 12.90 15.24 -10.43
CA ASP A 38 13.86 14.16 -10.72
C ASP A 38 14.46 13.59 -9.43
N GLU A 39 14.78 14.47 -8.48
CA GLU A 39 15.26 14.04 -7.16
C GLU A 39 14.18 13.25 -6.42
N LEU A 40 12.93 13.72 -6.43
CA LEU A 40 11.80 13.00 -5.85
C LEU A 40 11.64 11.61 -6.48
N LEU A 41 11.73 11.52 -7.82
CA LEU A 41 11.63 10.25 -8.53
C LEU A 41 12.75 9.27 -8.13
N LEU A 42 13.99 9.76 -8.02
CA LEU A 42 15.13 8.95 -7.57
C LEU A 42 14.92 8.41 -6.15
N ARG A 43 14.42 9.26 -5.25
CA ARG A 43 14.14 8.86 -3.86
C ARG A 43 13.02 7.83 -3.79
N ILE A 44 11.93 8.02 -4.52
CA ILE A 44 10.82 7.04 -4.60
C ILE A 44 11.34 5.68 -5.10
N LYS A 45 12.17 5.68 -6.15
CA LYS A 45 12.80 4.44 -6.68
C LYS A 45 13.70 3.77 -5.63
N ALA A 46 14.50 4.54 -4.90
CA ALA A 46 15.35 4.02 -3.82
C ALA A 46 14.52 3.41 -2.68
N ILE A 47 13.43 4.07 -2.28
CA ILE A 47 12.50 3.54 -1.27
C ILE A 47 11.88 2.23 -1.78
N TRP A 48 11.37 2.21 -3.02
CA TRP A 48 10.80 1.01 -3.63
C TRP A 48 11.78 -0.17 -3.61
N ASN A 49 13.02 0.06 -4.05
CA ASN A 49 14.04 -0.99 -4.11
C ASN A 49 14.54 -1.45 -2.73
N SER A 50 14.36 -0.63 -1.69
CA SER A 50 14.74 -0.97 -0.31
C SER A 50 13.58 -1.56 0.50
N LEU A 51 12.39 -1.71 -0.07
CA LEU A 51 11.28 -2.37 0.60
C LEU A 51 11.63 -3.85 0.86
N PRO A 52 11.67 -4.29 2.14
CA PRO A 52 11.82 -5.69 2.45
C PRO A 52 10.70 -6.50 1.81
N ARG A 53 11.05 -7.62 1.16
CA ARG A 53 10.05 -8.56 0.63
C ARG A 53 9.10 -9.06 1.71
N ALA A 54 9.57 -9.16 2.95
CA ALA A 54 8.77 -9.54 4.10
C ALA A 54 7.62 -8.54 4.36
N ASP A 55 7.85 -7.23 4.20
CA ASP A 55 6.80 -6.22 4.37
C ASP A 55 5.68 -6.43 3.33
N ILE A 56 6.06 -6.70 2.07
CA ILE A 56 5.12 -6.98 0.98
C ILE A 56 4.36 -8.30 1.22
N GLN A 57 5.07 -9.36 1.64
CA GLN A 57 4.46 -10.66 1.93
C GLN A 57 3.43 -10.54 3.05
N ASN A 58 3.77 -9.82 4.14
CA ASN A 58 2.85 -9.58 5.25
C ASN A 58 1.56 -8.88 4.77
N LEU A 59 1.67 -7.88 3.87
CA LEU A 59 0.50 -7.21 3.30
C LEU A 59 -0.42 -8.18 2.54
N ILE A 60 0.17 -9.10 1.79
CA ILE A 60 -0.59 -10.15 1.07
C ILE A 60 -1.23 -11.11 2.07
N ASP A 61 -0.50 -11.54 3.10
CA ASP A 61 -1.00 -12.50 4.09
C ASP A 61 -2.19 -11.93 4.88
N PHE A 62 -2.20 -10.62 5.14
CA PHE A 62 -3.29 -9.91 5.79
C PHE A 62 -4.54 -9.73 4.92
N MET A 63 -4.48 -9.99 3.61
CA MET A 63 -5.63 -9.84 2.71
C MET A 63 -6.82 -10.69 3.13
N SER A 64 -6.57 -11.92 3.57
CA SER A 64 -7.61 -12.82 4.11
C SER A 64 -8.39 -12.15 5.26
N ARG A 65 -7.68 -11.44 6.14
CA ARG A 65 -8.28 -10.73 7.29
C ARG A 65 -9.01 -9.45 6.88
N ARG A 66 -8.50 -8.72 5.88
CA ARG A 66 -9.16 -7.52 5.31
C ARG A 66 -10.49 -7.88 4.67
N ILE A 67 -10.49 -8.93 3.86
CA ILE A 67 -11.71 -9.46 3.22
C ILE A 67 -12.73 -9.90 4.29
N ALA A 68 -12.28 -10.63 5.32
CA ALA A 68 -13.16 -11.03 6.41
C ALA A 68 -13.78 -9.81 7.15
N ALA A 69 -12.99 -8.75 7.36
CA ALA A 69 -13.49 -7.51 7.96
C ALA A 69 -14.50 -6.79 7.06
N LEU A 70 -14.28 -6.75 5.75
CA LEU A 70 -15.22 -6.15 4.80
C LEU A 70 -16.56 -6.92 4.76
N ILE A 71 -16.49 -8.25 4.77
CA ILE A 71 -17.68 -9.12 4.86
C ILE A 71 -18.43 -8.84 6.16
N ALA A 72 -17.73 -8.77 7.30
CA ALA A 72 -18.33 -8.45 8.60
C ALA A 72 -18.96 -7.05 8.62
N ALA A 73 -18.34 -6.08 7.95
CA ALA A 73 -18.86 -4.72 7.76
C ALA A 73 -19.97 -4.62 6.70
N ARG A 74 -20.35 -5.74 6.04
CA ARG A 74 -21.32 -5.80 4.94
C ARG A 74 -21.01 -4.82 3.80
N GLY A 75 -19.72 -4.67 3.47
CA GLY A 75 -19.24 -3.73 2.45
C GLY A 75 -19.08 -2.28 2.93
N GLY A 76 -19.30 -2.00 4.22
CA GLY A 76 -18.99 -0.72 4.84
C GLY A 76 -17.51 -0.53 5.15
N TYR A 77 -17.17 0.64 5.70
CA TYR A 77 -15.80 1.02 6.06
C TYR A 77 -15.15 0.03 7.03
N THR A 78 -13.89 -0.31 6.77
CA THR A 78 -13.05 -1.09 7.68
C THR A 78 -11.96 -0.22 8.30
N LYS A 79 -11.22 -0.75 9.28
CA LYS A 79 -10.07 -0.08 9.89
C LYS A 79 -8.79 -0.14 9.04
N TYR A 80 -8.86 -0.87 7.92
CA TYR A 80 -7.76 -1.05 6.98
C TYR A 80 -7.87 -0.04 5.85
#